data_AF-A0A7X7G2B6-F1
#
_entry.id   AF-A0A7X7G2B6-F1
#
_cell.length_a   1.000
_cell.length_b   1.000
_cell.length_c   1.000
_cell.angle_alpha   90.00
_cell.angle_beta   90.00
_cell.angle_gamma   90.00
#
_symmetry.space_group_name_H-M   'P 1'
#
loop_
_entity.id
_entity.type
_entity.pdbx_description
1 polymer ?
#
loop_
_entity_poly.entity_id
_entity_poly.type
_entity_poly.pdbx_seq_one_letter_code
_entity_poly.pdbx_strand_id
1 'polypeptide(L)'
;MKAFRLLLIIAATLGLVIAISLPDREENAPASAYRALSDHPLRQVAEAEREAGRRGSALLALDYIVDNALPDAAVAAGMRERMLGELQADSGPVSILDSFGHSAQPARLSAFESLAGSSVADLIMYGRVQPAIAQAEARKDGFMEQLLQSREIAAAFPPAGPALVLIKAATLTGALTPELQKQLSEALVFIRSSGDSSMAVASIQDSIMPVYQLARKCRTWAEFDLMLRQAQSVEQAKIMVRIAGLSATSSKQAAQALLVAGAGPLSGRIVDHVIQYGPEGLGKLHAAVRKGPPGLELALRHPEIPLAALTHVRDAGLRNELDARWMEWRRQAGPAALAAKYGAVVALCLLLLAALKSGLPKAALGTYGRAPSYWLGAFAVSVGVGLLFFLIALAPSAPQAGKAPAPEGLTPGIPRPAAAAAASGSSVAPIAIIAVAILVAQGICWAVAQRRLREIVQNPDLDRTMKARQLENSDIFFDLPLYCGLAFTILSFILITTFRLDVTRFMAYSSTLVGIIMAVSLRIFLLHPIKERLITQKD
;
A
#
# COMPACT_ATOMS: atom_id res chain seq x y z
N MET A 1 16.18 44.79 -2.40
CA MET A 1 16.97 43.80 -3.18
C MET A 1 17.23 42.47 -2.45
N LYS A 2 17.60 42.43 -1.15
CA LYS A 2 17.85 41.16 -0.43
C LYS A 2 16.58 40.30 -0.25
N ALA A 3 15.45 40.91 0.08
CA ALA A 3 14.15 40.21 0.23
C ALA A 3 13.65 39.56 -1.09
N PHE A 4 13.74 40.28 -2.21
CA PHE A 4 13.38 39.76 -3.53
C PHE A 4 14.22 38.54 -3.94
N ARG A 5 15.51 38.51 -3.56
CA ARG A 5 16.40 37.37 -3.81
C ARG A 5 16.06 36.16 -2.96
N LEU A 6 15.75 36.39 -1.68
CA LEU A 6 15.30 35.33 -0.78
C LEU A 6 14.02 34.70 -1.33
N LEU A 7 13.06 35.52 -1.77
CA LEU A 7 11.83 35.07 -2.43
C LEU A 7 12.11 34.28 -3.71
N LEU A 8 13.04 34.72 -4.54
CA LEU A 8 13.40 34.02 -5.79
C LEU A 8 14.05 32.66 -5.52
N ILE A 9 14.90 32.56 -4.49
CA ILE A 9 15.49 31.28 -4.06
C ILE A 9 14.39 30.36 -3.55
N ILE A 10 13.49 30.85 -2.68
CA ILE A 10 12.37 30.06 -2.15
C ILE A 10 11.43 29.61 -3.27
N ALA A 11 11.13 30.47 -4.24
CA ALA A 11 10.28 30.11 -5.38
C ALA A 11 10.94 29.09 -6.30
N ALA A 12 12.24 29.23 -6.58
CA ALA A 12 13.00 28.29 -7.40
C ALA A 12 13.15 26.93 -6.71
N THR A 13 13.39 26.90 -5.38
CA THR A 13 13.43 25.63 -4.63
C THR A 13 12.06 24.97 -4.58
N LEU A 14 10.99 25.72 -4.34
CA LEU A 14 9.63 25.18 -4.33
C LEU A 14 9.24 24.64 -5.71
N GLY A 15 9.55 25.38 -6.79
CA GLY A 15 9.33 24.94 -8.17
C GLY A 15 10.11 23.68 -8.51
N LEU A 16 11.36 23.56 -8.04
CA LEU A 16 12.20 22.38 -8.26
C LEU A 16 11.66 21.15 -7.51
N VAL A 17 11.19 21.34 -6.28
CA VAL A 17 10.53 20.28 -5.50
C VAL A 17 9.25 19.82 -6.19
N ILE A 18 8.41 20.73 -6.66
CA ILE A 18 7.19 20.41 -7.39
C ILE A 18 7.53 19.65 -8.67
N ALA A 19 8.45 20.18 -9.48
CA ALA A 19 8.86 19.57 -10.74
C ALA A 19 9.39 18.14 -10.55
N ILE A 20 10.29 17.91 -9.58
CA ILE A 20 10.83 16.57 -9.31
C ILE A 20 9.75 15.63 -8.76
N SER A 21 8.79 16.15 -7.98
CA SER A 21 7.74 15.36 -7.34
C SER A 21 6.64 14.87 -8.28
N LEU A 22 6.54 15.41 -9.49
CA LEU A 22 5.56 14.98 -10.50
C LEU A 22 5.85 13.54 -10.99
N PRO A 23 4.83 12.71 -11.26
CA PRO A 23 5.04 11.33 -11.68
C PRO A 23 5.73 11.19 -13.05
N ASP A 24 6.76 10.33 -13.10
CA ASP A 24 7.60 10.06 -14.28
C ASP A 24 7.16 8.86 -15.11
N ARG A 25 6.21 8.05 -14.64
CA ARG A 25 5.58 6.98 -15.42
C ARG A 25 4.06 7.06 -15.30
N GLU A 26 3.36 6.67 -16.36
CA GLU A 26 2.00 6.22 -16.17
C GLU A 26 2.07 4.98 -15.27
N GLU A 27 1.47 5.05 -14.09
CA GLU A 27 1.10 3.83 -13.40
C GLU A 27 0.26 3.00 -14.37
N ASN A 28 0.52 1.68 -14.41
CA ASN A 28 -0.14 0.73 -15.32
C ASN A 28 -1.55 1.22 -15.69
N ALA A 29 -1.85 1.40 -16.99
CA ALA A 29 -3.17 1.86 -17.46
C ALA A 29 -4.36 1.27 -16.65
N PRO A 30 -4.41 -0.04 -16.34
CA PRO A 30 -5.47 -0.60 -15.49
C PRO A 30 -5.46 -0.12 -14.03
N ALA A 31 -4.29 0.09 -13.42
CA ALA A 31 -4.19 0.68 -12.08
C ALA A 31 -4.71 2.14 -12.04
N SER A 32 -4.43 2.93 -13.08
CA SER A 32 -4.95 4.30 -13.20
C SER A 32 -6.48 4.31 -13.37
N ALA A 33 -7.01 3.39 -14.17
CA ALA A 33 -8.45 3.20 -14.35
C ALA A 33 -9.13 2.80 -13.04
N TYR A 34 -8.52 1.91 -12.26
CA TYR A 34 -9.01 1.55 -10.93
C TYR A 34 -9.04 2.74 -9.96
N ARG A 35 -8.01 3.59 -9.97
CA ARG A 35 -7.97 4.79 -9.11
C ARG A 35 -9.01 5.84 -9.50
N ALA A 36 -9.35 5.94 -10.77
CA ALA A 36 -10.37 6.84 -11.28
C ALA A 36 -11.79 6.49 -10.81
N LEU A 37 -12.04 5.22 -10.43
CA LEU A 37 -13.32 4.80 -9.88
C LEU A 37 -13.64 5.56 -8.59
N SER A 38 -14.91 5.91 -8.38
CA SER A 38 -15.38 6.45 -7.10
C SER A 38 -15.30 5.39 -6.01
N ASP A 39 -15.03 5.81 -4.77
CA ASP A 39 -15.15 4.93 -3.62
C ASP A 39 -16.63 4.51 -3.48
N HIS A 40 -16.86 3.24 -3.22
CA HIS A 40 -18.20 2.69 -3.04
C HIS A 40 -18.72 3.08 -1.65
N PRO A 41 -19.98 3.54 -1.52
CA PRO A 41 -20.54 3.95 -0.23
C PRO A 41 -20.85 2.74 0.66
N LEU A 42 -19.82 2.09 1.20
CA LEU A 42 -19.94 0.88 2.02
C LEU A 42 -20.80 1.06 3.27
N ARG A 43 -20.92 2.29 3.79
CA ARG A 43 -21.85 2.61 4.88
C ARG A 43 -23.30 2.46 4.46
N GLN A 44 -23.66 2.88 3.25
CA GLN A 44 -25.02 2.71 2.72
C GLN A 44 -25.31 1.22 2.46
N VAL A 45 -24.29 0.45 2.05
CA VAL A 45 -24.41 -1.02 1.97
C VAL A 45 -24.71 -1.61 3.35
N ALA A 46 -24.00 -1.18 4.39
CA ALA A 46 -24.27 -1.63 5.76
C ALA A 46 -25.70 -1.27 6.22
N GLU A 47 -26.17 -0.06 5.92
CA GLU A 47 -27.54 0.37 6.24
C GLU A 47 -28.59 -0.47 5.49
N ALA A 48 -28.41 -0.69 4.19
CA ALA A 48 -29.31 -1.51 3.38
C ALA A 48 -29.36 -2.96 3.84
N GLU A 49 -28.22 -3.56 4.19
CA GLU A 49 -28.15 -4.91 4.75
C GLU A 49 -28.85 -4.99 6.11
N ARG A 50 -28.71 -3.95 6.95
CA ARG A 50 -29.42 -3.85 8.23
C ARG A 50 -30.93 -3.77 8.04
N GLU A 51 -31.42 -2.95 7.11
CA GLU A 51 -32.84 -2.83 6.77
C GLU A 51 -33.41 -4.13 6.21
N ALA A 52 -32.62 -4.88 5.46
CA ALA A 52 -32.97 -6.20 4.96
C ALA A 52 -32.91 -7.32 6.02
N GLY A 53 -32.65 -6.97 7.29
CA GLY A 53 -32.57 -7.92 8.41
C GLY A 53 -31.28 -8.73 8.47
N ARG A 54 -30.29 -8.46 7.61
CA ARG A 54 -28.99 -9.14 7.55
C ARG A 54 -27.95 -8.36 8.38
N ARG A 55 -28.16 -8.33 9.70
CA ARG A 55 -27.37 -7.50 10.62
C ARG A 55 -25.90 -7.95 10.68
N GLY A 56 -25.61 -9.25 10.57
CA GLY A 56 -24.24 -9.77 10.47
C GLY A 56 -23.48 -9.26 9.23
N SER A 57 -24.11 -9.25 8.05
CA SER A 57 -23.52 -8.71 6.81
C SER A 57 -23.23 -7.21 6.93
N ALA A 58 -24.13 -6.46 7.56
CA ALA A 58 -23.93 -5.05 7.85
C ALA A 58 -22.69 -4.81 8.74
N LEU A 59 -22.49 -5.65 9.78
CA LEU A 59 -21.29 -5.59 10.61
C LEU A 59 -20.01 -5.88 9.83
N LEU A 60 -20.02 -6.82 8.88
CA LEU A 60 -18.85 -7.09 8.02
C LEU A 60 -18.46 -5.92 7.12
N ALA A 61 -19.45 -5.19 6.60
CA ALA A 61 -19.21 -3.97 5.83
C ALA A 61 -18.60 -2.87 6.72
N LEU A 62 -19.12 -2.68 7.94
CA LEU A 62 -18.58 -1.70 8.90
C LEU A 62 -17.15 -2.08 9.35
N ASP A 63 -16.90 -3.37 9.60
CA ASP A 63 -15.58 -3.90 9.94
C ASP A 63 -14.56 -3.58 8.83
N TYR A 64 -14.94 -3.68 7.55
CA TYR A 64 -14.05 -3.32 6.45
C TYR A 64 -13.64 -1.85 6.50
N ILE A 65 -14.59 -0.95 6.77
CA ILE A 65 -14.34 0.50 6.84
C ILE A 65 -13.38 0.82 7.98
N VAL A 66 -13.60 0.20 9.15
CA VAL A 66 -12.79 0.41 10.36
C VAL A 66 -11.38 -0.17 10.19
N ASP A 67 -11.25 -1.42 9.75
CA ASP A 67 -9.95 -2.10 9.62
C ASP A 67 -9.04 -1.44 8.58
N ASN A 68 -9.63 -0.88 7.51
CA ASN A 68 -8.88 -0.21 6.44
C ASN A 68 -8.74 1.31 6.64
N ALA A 69 -9.17 1.84 7.79
CA ALA A 69 -9.08 3.27 8.14
C ALA A 69 -9.61 4.21 7.04
N LEU A 70 -10.77 3.87 6.46
CA LEU A 70 -11.40 4.70 5.43
C LEU A 70 -11.88 6.06 6.00
N PRO A 71 -12.14 7.07 5.17
CA PRO A 71 -12.51 8.42 5.63
C PRO A 71 -13.69 8.46 6.63
N ASP A 72 -14.64 7.53 6.51
CA ASP A 72 -15.83 7.43 7.37
C ASP A 72 -15.64 6.49 8.59
N ALA A 73 -14.40 6.04 8.89
CA ALA A 73 -14.13 5.01 9.89
C ALA A 73 -14.64 5.36 11.31
N ALA A 74 -14.52 6.62 11.74
CA ALA A 74 -15.00 7.04 13.06
C ALA A 74 -16.53 6.90 13.19
N VAL A 75 -17.27 7.27 12.14
CA VAL A 75 -18.73 7.15 12.10
C VAL A 75 -19.14 5.68 12.02
N ALA A 76 -18.45 4.89 11.19
CA ALA A 76 -18.69 3.47 11.05
C ALA A 76 -18.43 2.70 12.36
N ALA A 77 -17.40 3.06 13.12
CA ALA A 77 -17.12 2.49 14.43
C ALA A 77 -18.26 2.74 15.42
N GLY A 78 -18.79 3.97 15.47
CA GLY A 78 -19.94 4.29 16.32
C GLY A 78 -21.22 3.55 15.92
N MET A 79 -21.47 3.38 14.61
CA MET A 79 -22.61 2.56 14.12
C MET A 79 -22.44 1.09 14.50
N ARG A 80 -21.24 0.55 14.35
CA ARG A 80 -20.89 -0.84 14.69
C ARG A 80 -21.13 -1.12 16.17
N GLU A 81 -20.65 -0.25 17.07
CA GLU A 81 -20.87 -0.40 18.52
C GLU A 81 -22.35 -0.38 18.88
N ARG A 82 -23.12 0.54 18.28
CA ARG A 82 -24.57 0.63 18.51
C ARG A 82 -25.30 -0.63 18.06
N MET A 83 -24.96 -1.15 16.87
CA MET A 83 -25.54 -2.40 16.34
C MET A 83 -25.20 -3.61 17.20
N LEU A 84 -23.97 -3.70 17.70
CA LEU A 84 -23.58 -4.78 18.62
C LEU A 84 -24.34 -4.70 19.94
N GLY A 85 -24.57 -3.49 20.48
CA GLY A 85 -25.41 -3.30 21.65
C GLY A 85 -26.87 -3.74 21.44
N GLU A 86 -27.45 -3.40 20.29
CA GLU A 86 -28.81 -3.84 19.89
C GLU A 86 -28.90 -5.37 19.78
N LEU A 87 -27.91 -6.02 19.16
CA LEU A 87 -27.86 -7.47 19.02
C LEU A 87 -27.65 -8.21 20.35
N GLN A 88 -26.89 -7.64 21.28
CA GLN A 88 -26.68 -8.22 22.61
C GLN A 88 -27.90 -8.07 23.52
N ALA A 89 -28.72 -7.05 23.31
CA ALA A 89 -29.97 -6.86 24.04
C ALA A 89 -31.07 -7.81 23.54
N ASP A 90 -31.01 -8.24 22.28
CA ASP A 90 -31.96 -9.17 21.68
C ASP A 90 -31.56 -10.63 21.95
N SER A 91 -32.41 -11.37 22.67
CA SER A 91 -32.19 -12.78 22.98
C SER A 91 -32.62 -13.74 21.86
N GLY A 92 -33.00 -13.22 20.69
CA GLY A 92 -33.37 -14.03 19.53
C GLY A 92 -32.22 -14.92 19.03
N PRO A 93 -32.52 -16.12 18.50
CA PRO A 93 -31.50 -17.06 18.01
C PRO A 93 -30.66 -16.46 16.88
N VAL A 94 -31.27 -15.70 15.97
CA VAL A 94 -30.56 -15.01 14.87
C VAL A 94 -29.67 -13.90 15.40
N SER A 95 -30.11 -13.14 16.41
CA SER A 95 -29.32 -12.05 17.01
C SER A 95 -28.10 -12.57 17.79
N ILE A 96 -28.23 -13.73 18.43
CA ILE A 96 -27.10 -14.44 19.05
C ILE A 96 -26.09 -14.91 17.99
N LEU A 97 -26.56 -15.41 16.84
CA LEU A 97 -25.68 -15.79 15.74
C LEU A 97 -24.97 -14.57 15.14
N ASP A 98 -25.70 -13.49 14.85
CA ASP A 98 -25.16 -12.27 14.22
C ASP A 98 -24.17 -11.51 15.11
N SER A 99 -24.30 -11.58 16.44
CA SER A 99 -23.34 -10.96 17.37
C SER A 99 -22.08 -11.80 17.58
N PHE A 100 -22.08 -13.08 17.20
CA PHE A 100 -20.98 -13.98 17.47
C PHE A 100 -19.72 -13.61 16.67
N GLY A 101 -18.56 -13.73 17.34
CA GLY A 101 -17.25 -13.41 16.77
C GLY A 101 -16.90 -11.92 16.78
N HIS A 102 -17.88 -11.03 17.02
CA HIS A 102 -17.67 -9.58 17.14
C HIS A 102 -17.44 -9.11 18.58
N SER A 103 -17.87 -9.88 19.59
CA SER A 103 -17.73 -9.59 21.02
C SER A 103 -16.34 -9.95 21.59
N ALA A 104 -15.28 -9.34 21.05
CA ALA A 104 -13.92 -9.48 21.57
C ALA A 104 -13.26 -8.11 21.78
N GLN A 105 -13.74 -7.38 22.80
CA GLN A 105 -12.80 -6.69 23.69
C GLN A 105 -12.62 -7.57 24.93
N PRO A 106 -11.38 -7.82 25.41
CA PRO A 106 -11.08 -8.75 26.49
C PRO A 106 -11.39 -8.12 27.85
N ALA A 107 -12.64 -7.76 28.09
CA ALA A 107 -13.11 -7.30 29.38
C ALA A 107 -14.20 -8.26 29.86
N ARG A 108 -13.77 -9.21 30.70
CA ARG A 108 -14.61 -10.14 31.50
C ARG A 108 -15.31 -11.27 30.73
N LEU A 109 -14.53 -12.07 30.01
CA LEU A 109 -14.86 -13.48 29.84
C LEU A 109 -13.83 -14.27 30.63
N SER A 110 -14.31 -15.23 31.42
CA SER A 110 -13.45 -16.08 32.24
C SER A 110 -12.47 -16.84 31.33
N ALA A 111 -11.25 -17.14 31.81
CA ALA A 111 -10.21 -17.79 31.01
C ALA A 111 -10.65 -19.12 30.34
N PHE A 112 -11.77 -19.70 30.79
CA PHE A 112 -12.41 -20.88 30.20
C PHE A 112 -13.33 -20.55 29.01
N GLU A 113 -13.97 -19.38 28.96
CA GLU A 113 -14.74 -18.94 27.78
C GLU A 113 -13.83 -18.48 26.64
N SER A 114 -12.60 -18.07 26.94
CA SER A 114 -11.53 -17.90 25.94
C SER A 114 -11.10 -19.22 25.27
N LEU A 115 -11.45 -20.37 25.85
CA LEU A 115 -11.23 -21.71 25.27
C LEU A 115 -12.45 -22.20 24.49
N ALA A 116 -13.63 -21.61 24.72
CA ALA A 116 -14.86 -21.89 23.98
C ALA A 116 -14.84 -21.14 22.63
N GLY A 117 -13.90 -21.52 21.77
CA GLY A 117 -14.11 -21.47 20.33
C GLY A 117 -13.74 -20.18 19.60
N SER A 118 -12.77 -20.29 18.70
CA SER A 118 -12.41 -19.22 17.76
C SER A 118 -13.23 -19.26 16.46
N SER A 119 -14.20 -20.20 16.36
CA SER A 119 -14.95 -20.50 15.15
C SER A 119 -16.45 -20.67 15.36
N VAL A 120 -17.23 -20.53 14.29
CA VAL A 120 -18.69 -20.74 14.30
C VAL A 120 -19.06 -22.17 14.71
N ALA A 121 -18.25 -23.18 14.35
CA ALA A 121 -18.51 -24.55 14.77
C ALA A 121 -18.43 -24.73 16.29
N ASP A 122 -17.52 -24.01 16.95
CA ASP A 122 -17.35 -24.07 18.40
C ASP A 122 -18.51 -23.39 19.13
N LEU A 123 -19.10 -22.33 18.55
CA LEU A 123 -20.34 -21.71 19.04
C LEU A 123 -21.48 -22.73 19.10
N ILE A 124 -21.62 -23.55 18.06
CA ILE A 124 -22.66 -24.57 17.99
C ILE A 124 -22.38 -25.72 18.95
N MET A 125 -21.10 -26.06 19.18
CA MET A 125 -20.68 -27.12 20.10
C MET A 125 -20.85 -26.75 21.58
N TYR A 126 -20.43 -25.55 21.96
CA TYR A 126 -20.25 -25.15 23.36
C TYR A 126 -21.06 -23.91 23.77
N GLY A 127 -21.66 -23.21 22.80
CA GLY A 127 -22.36 -21.95 23.05
C GLY A 127 -23.82 -22.13 23.48
N ARG A 128 -24.37 -21.04 24.03
CA ARG A 128 -25.78 -20.93 24.47
C ARG A 128 -26.82 -20.99 23.32
N VAL A 129 -26.39 -21.24 22.09
CA VAL A 129 -27.20 -21.08 20.88
C VAL A 129 -28.04 -22.33 20.58
N GLN A 130 -27.59 -23.52 20.98
CA GLN A 130 -28.36 -24.76 20.76
C GLN A 130 -29.80 -24.70 21.31
N PRO A 131 -30.05 -24.30 22.58
CA PRO A 131 -31.42 -24.22 23.10
C PRO A 131 -32.24 -23.14 22.39
N ALA A 132 -31.64 -22.03 21.96
CA ALA A 132 -32.34 -20.98 21.21
C ALA A 132 -32.72 -21.43 19.79
N ILE A 133 -31.83 -22.15 19.10
CA ILE A 133 -32.09 -22.76 17.78
C ILE A 133 -33.12 -23.90 17.92
N ALA A 134 -33.11 -24.64 19.03
CA ALA A 134 -34.15 -25.62 19.35
C ALA A 134 -35.52 -24.95 19.52
N GLN A 135 -35.63 -23.82 20.21
CA GLN A 135 -36.92 -23.13 20.38
C GLN A 135 -37.45 -22.46 19.10
N ALA A 136 -36.58 -22.15 18.13
CA ALA A 136 -36.95 -21.60 16.82
C ALA A 136 -37.70 -22.59 15.89
N GLU A 137 -38.05 -23.79 16.38
CA GLU A 137 -38.73 -24.91 15.69
C GLU A 137 -40.11 -24.59 15.10
N ALA A 138 -40.64 -23.37 15.24
CA ALA A 138 -41.98 -22.99 14.82
C ALA A 138 -42.14 -22.70 13.31
N ARG A 139 -41.06 -22.65 12.51
CA ARG A 139 -41.14 -22.43 11.05
C ARG A 139 -41.32 -23.78 10.33
N LYS A 140 -42.55 -24.08 9.89
CA LYS A 140 -42.94 -25.32 9.20
C LYS A 140 -42.46 -25.35 7.75
N ASP A 141 -41.15 -25.55 7.55
CA ASP A 141 -40.59 -25.89 6.25
C ASP A 141 -40.34 -27.41 6.19
N GLY A 142 -40.72 -28.07 5.09
CA GLY A 142 -40.61 -29.54 4.97
C GLY A 142 -39.18 -30.08 5.19
N PHE A 143 -38.16 -29.29 4.86
CA PHE A 143 -36.76 -29.63 5.15
C PHE A 143 -36.40 -29.54 6.64
N MET A 144 -36.97 -28.57 7.37
CA MET A 144 -36.76 -28.45 8.81
C MET A 144 -37.36 -29.64 9.55
N GLU A 145 -38.53 -30.13 9.12
CA GLU A 145 -39.12 -31.36 9.64
C GLU A 145 -38.23 -32.58 9.36
N GLN A 146 -37.67 -32.69 8.15
CA GLN A 146 -36.72 -33.76 7.80
C GLN A 146 -35.47 -33.74 8.69
N LEU A 147 -34.90 -32.56 8.96
CA LEU A 147 -33.76 -32.40 9.87
C LEU A 147 -34.08 -32.83 11.30
N LEU A 148 -35.26 -32.44 11.82
CA LEU A 148 -35.70 -32.80 13.18
C LEU A 148 -35.89 -34.31 13.34
N GLN A 149 -36.44 -34.97 12.31
CA GLN A 149 -36.60 -36.42 12.28
C GLN A 149 -35.28 -37.18 12.09
N SER A 150 -34.19 -36.48 11.78
CA SER A 150 -32.88 -37.05 11.48
C SER A 150 -31.91 -36.97 12.67
N ARG A 151 -32.41 -36.73 13.89
CA ARG A 151 -31.60 -36.66 15.12
C ARG A 151 -30.86 -37.97 15.42
N GLU A 152 -31.38 -39.11 14.99
CA GLU A 152 -30.74 -40.43 15.18
C GLU A 152 -29.39 -40.53 14.45
N ILE A 153 -29.21 -39.78 13.36
CA ILE A 153 -27.95 -39.68 12.60
C ILE A 153 -26.84 -39.04 13.44
N ALA A 154 -27.18 -38.30 14.51
CA ALA A 154 -26.18 -37.73 15.42
C ALA A 154 -25.28 -38.80 16.06
N ALA A 155 -25.76 -40.05 16.16
CA ALA A 155 -24.98 -41.18 16.67
C ALA A 155 -24.09 -41.84 15.60
N ALA A 156 -24.29 -41.55 14.31
CA ALA A 156 -23.60 -42.22 13.21
C ALA A 156 -22.11 -41.83 13.10
N PHE A 157 -21.74 -40.58 13.43
CA PHE A 157 -20.34 -40.13 13.47
C PHE A 157 -20.15 -38.91 14.40
N PRO A 158 -18.94 -38.68 14.96
CA PRO A 158 -18.75 -37.75 16.09
C PRO A 158 -19.19 -36.28 15.84
N PRO A 159 -18.95 -35.66 14.67
CA PRO A 159 -19.46 -34.31 14.38
C PRO A 159 -20.87 -34.25 13.77
N ALA A 160 -21.63 -35.36 13.69
CA ALA A 160 -22.93 -35.39 13.00
C ALA A 160 -23.99 -34.50 13.66
N GLY A 161 -24.19 -34.62 14.98
CA GLY A 161 -25.17 -33.80 15.71
C GLY A 161 -24.93 -32.29 15.59
N PRO A 162 -23.71 -31.80 15.88
CA PRO A 162 -23.35 -30.39 15.71
C PRO A 162 -23.51 -29.88 14.28
N ALA A 163 -23.19 -30.71 13.28
CA ALA A 163 -23.37 -30.34 11.88
C ALA A 163 -24.85 -30.22 11.49
N LEU A 164 -25.74 -31.07 12.02
CA LEU A 164 -27.19 -30.94 11.83
C LEU A 164 -27.75 -29.67 12.47
N VAL A 165 -27.28 -29.29 13.66
CA VAL A 165 -27.66 -28.02 14.31
C VAL A 165 -27.19 -26.82 13.49
N LEU A 166 -25.98 -26.89 12.92
CA LEU A 166 -25.45 -25.85 12.05
C LEU A 166 -26.28 -25.71 10.76
N ILE A 167 -26.67 -26.81 10.11
CA ILE A 167 -27.54 -26.79 8.93
C ILE A 167 -28.92 -26.21 9.30
N LYS A 168 -29.45 -26.53 10.49
CA LYS A 168 -30.69 -25.94 11.00
C LYS A 168 -30.55 -24.42 11.17
N ALA A 169 -29.46 -23.96 11.79
CA ALA A 169 -29.17 -22.52 11.93
C ALA A 169 -29.04 -21.83 10.56
N ALA A 170 -28.35 -22.45 9.61
CA ALA A 170 -28.20 -21.97 8.24
C ALA A 170 -29.55 -21.89 7.50
N THR A 171 -30.48 -22.80 7.79
CA THR A 171 -31.84 -22.76 7.24
C THR A 171 -32.64 -21.59 7.82
N LEU A 172 -32.51 -21.32 9.13
CA LEU A 172 -33.19 -20.22 9.80
C LEU A 172 -32.76 -18.84 9.28
N THR A 173 -31.47 -18.65 8.97
CA THR A 173 -30.95 -17.40 8.40
C THR A 173 -31.10 -17.31 6.88
N GLY A 174 -31.58 -18.38 6.23
CA GLY A 174 -31.68 -18.47 4.77
C GLY A 174 -30.30 -18.48 4.08
N ALA A 175 -29.29 -19.03 4.74
CA ALA A 175 -27.94 -19.18 4.20
C ALA A 175 -27.85 -20.27 3.12
N LEU A 176 -28.70 -21.29 3.20
CA LEU A 176 -28.72 -22.41 2.27
C LEU A 176 -29.42 -22.02 0.97
N THR A 177 -28.76 -22.31 -0.16
CA THR A 177 -29.38 -22.25 -1.48
C THR A 177 -30.38 -23.41 -1.65
N PRO A 178 -31.45 -23.24 -2.44
CA PRO A 178 -32.45 -24.29 -2.65
C PRO A 178 -31.83 -25.55 -3.29
N GLU A 179 -30.80 -25.39 -4.13
CA GLU A 179 -30.07 -26.51 -4.74
C GLU A 179 -29.27 -27.31 -3.71
N LEU A 180 -28.54 -26.63 -2.82
CA LEU A 180 -27.80 -27.30 -1.75
C LEU A 180 -28.75 -27.94 -0.74
N GLN A 181 -29.86 -27.27 -0.42
CA GLN A 181 -30.91 -27.81 0.45
C GLN A 181 -31.50 -29.11 -0.13
N LYS A 182 -31.72 -29.15 -1.45
CA LYS A 182 -32.18 -30.36 -2.15
C LYS A 182 -31.17 -31.51 -2.02
N GLN A 183 -29.88 -31.26 -2.28
CA GLN A 183 -28.83 -32.29 -2.15
C GLN A 183 -28.71 -32.82 -0.71
N LEU A 184 -28.78 -31.93 0.29
CA LEU A 184 -28.78 -32.33 1.69
C LEU A 184 -30.04 -33.15 2.05
N SER A 185 -31.21 -32.78 1.51
CA SER A 185 -32.45 -33.52 1.72
C SER A 185 -32.39 -34.93 1.13
N GLU A 186 -31.82 -35.09 -0.07
CA GLU A 186 -31.64 -36.38 -0.73
C GLU A 186 -30.71 -37.28 0.09
N ALA A 187 -29.62 -36.74 0.63
CA ALA A 187 -28.71 -37.47 1.52
C ALA A 187 -29.39 -37.91 2.83
N LEU A 188 -30.23 -37.05 3.42
CA LEU A 188 -30.99 -37.37 4.64
C LEU A 188 -32.07 -38.44 4.40
N VAL A 189 -32.72 -38.42 3.23
CA VAL A 189 -33.69 -39.46 2.85
C VAL A 189 -32.98 -40.79 2.58
N PHE A 190 -31.83 -40.76 1.91
CA PHE A 190 -31.07 -41.96 1.55
C PHE A 190 -30.60 -42.77 2.76
N ILE A 191 -30.10 -42.12 3.81
CA ILE A 191 -29.70 -42.81 5.04
C ILE A 191 -30.89 -43.39 5.81
N ARG A 192 -32.05 -42.72 5.76
CA ARG A 192 -33.27 -43.24 6.38
C ARG A 192 -33.80 -44.48 5.66
N SER A 193 -33.70 -44.53 4.34
CA SER A 193 -34.15 -45.70 3.56
C SER A 193 -33.17 -46.87 3.62
N SER A 194 -31.86 -46.59 3.77
CA SER A 194 -30.79 -47.58 3.66
C SER A 194 -30.25 -48.07 5.00
N GLY A 195 -30.76 -47.53 6.12
CA GLY A 195 -30.30 -47.83 7.48
C GLY A 195 -28.84 -47.44 7.73
N ASP A 196 -28.25 -47.97 8.81
CA ASP A 196 -26.85 -47.72 9.23
C ASP A 196 -25.80 -48.42 8.34
N SER A 197 -26.09 -48.62 7.05
CA SER A 197 -25.12 -49.16 6.11
C SER A 197 -23.92 -48.21 6.01
N SER A 198 -22.71 -48.78 5.96
CA SER A 198 -21.46 -48.00 5.88
C SER A 198 -21.43 -47.03 4.69
N MET A 199 -22.07 -47.41 3.57
CA MET A 199 -22.21 -46.55 2.39
C MET A 199 -23.15 -45.36 2.64
N ALA A 200 -24.27 -45.56 3.35
CA ALA A 200 -25.20 -44.49 3.67
C ALA A 200 -24.58 -43.47 4.65
N VAL A 201 -23.86 -43.96 5.67
CA VAL A 201 -23.12 -43.13 6.61
C VAL A 201 -22.03 -42.32 5.88
N ALA A 202 -21.29 -42.94 4.95
CA ALA A 202 -20.28 -42.24 4.16
C ALA A 202 -20.89 -41.16 3.24
N SER A 203 -22.02 -41.45 2.60
CA SER A 203 -22.71 -40.49 1.71
C SER A 203 -23.20 -39.26 2.47
N ILE A 204 -23.80 -39.44 3.65
CA ILE A 204 -24.26 -38.31 4.44
C ILE A 204 -23.10 -37.52 5.04
N GLN A 205 -22.03 -38.22 5.45
CA GLN A 205 -20.82 -37.59 5.94
C GLN A 205 -20.23 -36.69 4.84
N ASP A 206 -20.10 -37.17 3.60
CA ASP A 206 -19.58 -36.35 2.49
C ASP A 206 -20.48 -35.14 2.17
N SER A 207 -21.79 -35.25 2.39
CA SER A 207 -22.76 -34.19 2.12
C SER A 207 -22.78 -33.10 3.21
N ILE A 208 -22.74 -33.50 4.48
CA ILE A 208 -22.91 -32.59 5.64
C ILE A 208 -21.58 -32.01 6.13
N MET A 209 -20.49 -32.78 6.03
CA MET A 209 -19.18 -32.41 6.59
C MET A 209 -18.61 -31.10 6.00
N PRO A 210 -18.76 -30.79 4.69
CA PRO A 210 -18.26 -29.52 4.15
C PRO A 210 -18.87 -28.29 4.82
N VAL A 211 -20.16 -28.34 5.18
CA VAL A 211 -20.84 -27.25 5.89
C VAL A 211 -20.22 -27.04 7.27
N TYR A 212 -19.99 -28.13 8.02
CA TYR A 212 -19.35 -28.05 9.33
C TYR A 212 -17.88 -27.61 9.25
N GLN A 213 -17.13 -28.11 8.27
CA GLN A 213 -15.74 -27.69 8.05
C GLN A 213 -15.64 -26.20 7.71
N LEU A 214 -16.61 -25.65 6.96
CA LEU A 214 -16.66 -24.22 6.66
C LEU A 214 -16.87 -23.41 7.94
N ALA A 215 -17.81 -23.83 8.80
CA ALA A 215 -18.03 -23.19 10.09
C ALA A 215 -16.82 -23.26 11.04
N ARG A 216 -15.98 -24.29 10.93
CA ARG A 216 -14.70 -24.35 11.67
C ARG A 216 -13.66 -23.33 11.20
N LYS A 217 -13.77 -22.85 9.97
CA LYS A 217 -12.83 -21.88 9.37
C LYS A 217 -13.32 -20.44 9.48
N CYS A 218 -14.61 -20.23 9.70
CA CYS A 218 -15.21 -18.90 9.84
C CYS A 218 -15.23 -18.47 11.32
N ARG A 219 -14.86 -17.21 11.58
CA ARG A 219 -14.85 -16.66 12.94
C ARG A 219 -16.19 -16.04 13.34
N THR A 220 -16.86 -15.41 12.38
CA THR A 220 -18.18 -14.78 12.58
C THR A 220 -19.26 -15.57 11.84
N TRP A 221 -20.51 -15.49 12.30
CA TRP A 221 -21.64 -16.10 11.59
C TRP A 221 -21.82 -15.51 10.19
N ALA A 222 -21.61 -14.20 10.05
CA ALA A 222 -21.73 -13.51 8.78
C ALA A 222 -20.71 -14.00 7.73
N GLU A 223 -19.48 -14.35 8.14
CA GLU A 223 -18.51 -14.98 7.24
C GLU A 223 -19.03 -16.33 6.72
N PHE A 224 -19.54 -17.17 7.63
CA PHE A 224 -20.08 -18.48 7.29
C PHE A 224 -21.31 -18.38 6.39
N ASP A 225 -22.27 -17.53 6.75
CA ASP A 225 -23.53 -17.30 6.03
C ASP A 225 -23.27 -16.81 4.59
N LEU A 226 -22.43 -15.78 4.41
CA LEU A 226 -22.12 -15.25 3.07
C LEU A 226 -21.38 -16.24 2.18
N MET A 227 -20.43 -17.01 2.73
CA MET A 227 -19.71 -18.02 1.95
C MET A 227 -20.63 -19.19 1.59
N LEU A 228 -21.49 -19.63 2.51
CA LEU A 228 -22.43 -20.74 2.27
C LEU A 228 -23.49 -20.37 1.24
N ARG A 229 -23.98 -19.12 1.23
CA ARG A 229 -24.94 -18.62 0.22
C ARG A 229 -24.42 -18.71 -1.22
N GLN A 230 -23.11 -18.76 -1.42
CA GLN A 230 -22.53 -18.91 -2.77
C GLN A 230 -22.40 -20.37 -3.20
N ALA A 231 -22.55 -21.32 -2.29
CA ALA A 231 -22.47 -22.74 -2.61
C ALA A 231 -23.85 -23.26 -3.06
N GLN A 232 -23.96 -23.61 -4.34
CA GLN A 232 -25.13 -24.27 -4.94
C GLN A 232 -25.04 -25.80 -4.90
N SER A 233 -23.86 -26.34 -4.53
CA SER A 233 -23.63 -27.79 -4.42
C SER A 233 -22.67 -28.11 -3.28
N VAL A 234 -22.68 -29.37 -2.85
CA VAL A 234 -21.72 -29.91 -1.87
C VAL A 234 -20.27 -29.70 -2.33
N GLU A 235 -19.98 -29.85 -3.62
CA GLU A 235 -18.64 -29.60 -4.18
C GLU A 235 -18.24 -28.12 -4.09
N GLN A 236 -19.16 -27.20 -4.37
CA GLN A 236 -18.88 -25.76 -4.16
C GLN A 236 -18.70 -25.42 -2.68
N ALA A 237 -19.41 -26.10 -1.76
CA ALA A 237 -19.16 -25.96 -0.33
C ALA A 237 -17.74 -26.42 0.05
N LYS A 238 -17.24 -27.52 -0.53
CA LYS A 238 -15.84 -27.97 -0.36
C LYS A 238 -14.84 -26.93 -0.89
N ILE A 239 -15.14 -26.27 -2.01
CA ILE A 239 -14.33 -25.14 -2.52
C ILE A 239 -14.32 -23.98 -1.52
N MET A 240 -15.47 -23.62 -0.92
CA MET A 240 -15.54 -22.56 0.09
C MET A 240 -14.69 -22.90 1.32
N VAL A 241 -14.68 -24.16 1.77
CA VAL A 241 -13.80 -24.62 2.86
C VAL A 241 -12.33 -24.39 2.52
N ARG A 242 -11.93 -24.71 1.28
CA ARG A 242 -10.55 -24.50 0.81
C ARG A 242 -10.18 -23.02 0.81
N ILE A 243 -11.06 -22.15 0.32
CA ILE A 243 -10.85 -20.70 0.30
C ILE A 243 -10.72 -20.14 1.73
N ALA A 244 -11.64 -20.50 2.62
CA ALA A 244 -11.59 -20.07 4.03
C ALA A 244 -10.32 -20.56 4.74
N GLY A 245 -9.74 -21.68 4.28
CA GLY A 245 -8.53 -22.27 4.83
C GLY A 245 -7.21 -21.72 4.30
N LEU A 246 -7.20 -20.79 3.33
CA LEU A 246 -5.96 -20.27 2.73
C LEU A 246 -5.10 -19.47 3.72
N SER A 247 -5.70 -18.72 4.63
CA SER A 247 -5.03 -17.93 5.67
C SER A 247 -5.97 -17.64 6.83
N ALA A 248 -5.44 -17.17 7.96
CA ALA A 248 -6.24 -16.82 9.15
C ALA A 248 -7.27 -15.70 8.91
N THR A 249 -7.10 -14.88 7.86
CA THR A 249 -8.02 -13.79 7.50
C THR A 249 -8.82 -14.07 6.23
N SER A 250 -8.64 -15.24 5.60
CA SER A 250 -9.22 -15.53 4.28
C SER A 250 -10.75 -15.61 4.31
N SER A 251 -11.34 -16.16 5.37
CA SER A 251 -12.80 -16.20 5.53
C SER A 251 -13.40 -14.80 5.52
N LYS A 252 -12.84 -13.88 6.30
CA LYS A 252 -13.25 -12.47 6.37
C LYS A 252 -13.06 -11.74 5.05
N GLN A 253 -11.88 -11.89 4.42
CA GLN A 253 -11.57 -11.25 3.14
C GLN A 253 -12.50 -11.73 2.02
N ALA A 254 -12.76 -13.05 1.96
CA ALA A 254 -13.66 -13.64 0.99
C ALA A 254 -15.11 -13.19 1.23
N ALA A 255 -15.58 -13.24 2.48
CA ALA A 255 -16.93 -12.80 2.83
C ALA A 255 -17.18 -11.32 2.47
N GLN A 256 -16.21 -10.43 2.73
CA GLN A 256 -16.34 -9.00 2.39
C GLN A 256 -16.31 -8.75 0.87
N ALA A 257 -15.52 -9.52 0.11
CA ALA A 257 -15.54 -9.47 -1.35
C ALA A 257 -16.87 -9.96 -1.92
N LEU A 258 -17.41 -11.06 -1.37
CA LEU A 258 -18.70 -11.63 -1.77
C LEU A 258 -19.88 -10.73 -1.39
N LEU A 259 -19.82 -10.06 -0.23
CA LEU A 259 -20.84 -9.10 0.21
C LEU A 259 -21.01 -7.98 -0.81
N VAL A 260 -19.90 -7.38 -1.24
CA VAL A 260 -19.91 -6.27 -2.20
C VAL A 260 -20.21 -6.74 -3.62
N ALA A 261 -19.83 -7.97 -3.98
CA ALA A 261 -20.22 -8.57 -5.24
C ALA A 261 -21.74 -8.79 -5.36
N GLY A 262 -22.40 -9.08 -4.24
CA GLY A 262 -23.82 -9.44 -4.20
C GLY A 262 -24.11 -10.80 -4.84
N ALA A 263 -25.39 -11.11 -4.99
CA ALA A 263 -25.85 -12.29 -5.72
C ALA A 263 -25.76 -12.03 -7.23
N GLY A 264 -24.82 -12.68 -7.92
CA GLY A 264 -24.65 -12.53 -9.36
C GLY A 264 -23.44 -13.28 -9.92
N PRO A 265 -23.17 -13.18 -11.24
CA PRO A 265 -22.06 -13.89 -11.87
C PRO A 265 -20.68 -13.43 -11.38
N LEU A 266 -20.60 -12.26 -10.75
CA LEU A 266 -19.37 -11.71 -10.21
C LEU A 266 -18.84 -12.51 -9.01
N SER A 267 -19.72 -13.08 -8.18
CA SER A 267 -19.30 -13.93 -7.05
C SER A 267 -18.64 -15.23 -7.52
N GLY A 268 -19.17 -15.87 -8.57
CA GLY A 268 -18.54 -17.03 -9.21
C GLY A 268 -17.15 -16.71 -9.76
N ARG A 269 -17.00 -15.57 -10.46
CA ARG A 269 -15.69 -15.12 -10.95
C ARG A 269 -14.68 -14.82 -9.85
N ILE A 270 -15.13 -14.32 -8.69
CA ILE A 270 -14.27 -14.15 -7.50
C ILE A 270 -13.74 -15.50 -7.04
N VAL A 271 -14.62 -16.50 -6.93
CA VAL A 271 -14.25 -17.85 -6.50
C VAL A 271 -13.23 -18.46 -7.46
N ASP A 272 -13.49 -18.41 -8.77
CA ASP A 272 -12.57 -18.91 -9.80
C ASP A 272 -11.19 -18.25 -9.73
N HIS A 273 -11.17 -16.92 -9.54
CA HIS A 273 -9.93 -16.16 -9.41
C HIS A 273 -9.14 -16.54 -8.15
N VAL A 274 -9.81 -16.74 -7.01
CA VAL A 274 -9.15 -17.16 -5.77
C VAL A 274 -8.60 -18.59 -5.89
N ILE A 275 -9.28 -19.49 -6.63
CA ILE A 275 -8.74 -20.82 -6.92
C ILE A 275 -7.46 -20.73 -7.74
N GLN A 276 -7.42 -19.84 -8.74
CA GLN A 276 -6.28 -19.69 -9.65
C GLN A 276 -5.07 -18.99 -9.02
N TYR A 277 -5.29 -17.93 -8.24
CA TYR A 277 -4.23 -17.06 -7.72
C TYR A 277 -4.03 -17.17 -6.19
N GLY A 278 -4.82 -17.99 -5.51
CA GLY A 278 -4.68 -18.29 -4.08
C GLY A 278 -4.79 -17.05 -3.17
N PRO A 279 -3.97 -16.97 -2.10
CA PRO A 279 -4.07 -15.90 -1.11
C PRO A 279 -3.69 -14.52 -1.67
N GLU A 280 -2.83 -14.45 -2.67
CA GLU A 280 -2.47 -13.17 -3.31
C GLU A 280 -3.65 -12.59 -4.11
N GLY A 281 -4.33 -13.44 -4.88
CA GLY A 281 -5.54 -13.06 -5.61
C GLY A 281 -6.65 -12.60 -4.66
N LEU A 282 -6.86 -13.32 -3.56
CA LEU A 282 -7.83 -12.93 -2.53
C LEU A 282 -7.47 -11.57 -1.89
N GLY A 283 -6.19 -11.32 -1.60
CA GLY A 283 -5.73 -10.03 -1.09
C GLY A 283 -6.01 -8.87 -2.05
N LYS A 284 -5.80 -9.08 -3.35
CA LYS A 284 -6.12 -8.07 -4.40
C LYS A 284 -7.62 -7.80 -4.47
N LEU A 285 -8.45 -8.84 -4.46
CA LEU A 285 -9.90 -8.69 -4.46
C LEU A 285 -10.40 -7.98 -3.20
N HIS A 286 -9.85 -8.31 -2.04
CA HIS A 286 -10.17 -7.63 -0.79
C HIS A 286 -9.78 -6.14 -0.81
N ALA A 287 -8.63 -5.77 -1.38
CA ALA A 287 -8.28 -4.36 -1.59
C ALA A 287 -9.23 -3.67 -2.59
N ALA A 288 -9.76 -4.42 -3.57
CA ALA A 288 -10.71 -3.95 -4.57
C ALA A 288 -12.13 -3.64 -4.03
N VAL A 289 -12.50 -4.23 -2.88
CA VAL A 289 -13.81 -4.03 -2.21
C VAL A 289 -14.16 -2.57 -2.00
N ARG A 290 -13.17 -1.72 -1.69
CA ARG A 290 -13.37 -0.27 -1.51
C ARG A 290 -14.01 0.42 -2.71
N LYS A 291 -13.75 -0.05 -3.93
CA LYS A 291 -14.30 0.52 -5.18
C LYS A 291 -15.59 -0.17 -5.62
N GLY A 292 -16.12 -1.11 -4.84
CA GLY A 292 -17.38 -1.77 -5.13
C GLY A 292 -17.31 -2.83 -6.23
N PRO A 293 -18.45 -3.24 -6.80
CA PRO A 293 -18.51 -4.18 -7.92
C PRO A 293 -17.65 -3.77 -9.13
N PRO A 294 -17.63 -2.49 -9.57
CA PRO A 294 -16.78 -2.08 -10.70
C PRO A 294 -15.27 -2.25 -10.41
N GLY A 295 -14.86 -2.02 -9.17
CA GLY A 295 -13.49 -2.22 -8.72
C GLY A 295 -13.08 -3.69 -8.72
N LEU A 296 -13.96 -4.55 -8.19
CA LEU A 296 -13.77 -6.00 -8.21
C LEU A 296 -13.69 -6.53 -9.63
N GLU A 297 -14.56 -6.08 -10.53
CA GLU A 297 -14.55 -6.51 -11.92
C GLU A 297 -13.26 -6.10 -12.65
N LEU A 298 -12.76 -4.89 -12.40
CA LEU A 298 -11.51 -4.43 -12.99
C LEU A 298 -10.32 -5.23 -12.45
N ALA A 299 -10.28 -5.51 -11.15
CA ALA A 299 -9.26 -6.37 -10.54
C ALA A 299 -9.28 -7.81 -11.08
N LEU A 300 -10.47 -8.35 -11.37
CA LEU A 300 -10.64 -9.66 -12.00
C LEU A 300 -10.17 -9.70 -13.46
N ARG A 301 -10.36 -8.61 -14.21
CA ARG A 301 -9.91 -8.49 -15.61
C ARG A 301 -8.40 -8.28 -15.73
N HIS A 302 -7.79 -7.66 -14.73
CA HIS A 302 -6.37 -7.27 -14.73
C HIS A 302 -5.63 -7.82 -13.49
N PRO A 303 -5.35 -9.14 -13.44
CA PRO A 303 -4.61 -9.78 -12.34
C PRO A 303 -3.19 -9.20 -12.13
N GLU A 304 -2.62 -8.58 -13.16
CA GLU A 304 -1.32 -7.91 -13.17
C GLU A 304 -1.26 -6.61 -12.34
N ILE A 305 -2.41 -6.07 -11.88
CA ILE A 305 -2.40 -4.90 -11.02
C ILE A 305 -1.71 -5.24 -9.69
N PRO A 306 -0.66 -4.50 -9.29
CA PRO A 306 0.01 -4.73 -8.03
C PRO A 306 -0.91 -4.35 -6.86
N LEU A 307 -0.87 -5.13 -5.78
CA LEU A 307 -1.69 -4.89 -4.58
C LEU A 307 -1.54 -3.46 -4.03
N ALA A 308 -0.32 -2.90 -4.08
CA ALA A 308 -0.04 -1.54 -3.64
C ALA A 308 -0.83 -0.46 -4.40
N ALA A 309 -1.18 -0.71 -5.66
CA ALA A 309 -1.99 0.22 -6.44
C ALA A 309 -3.48 0.17 -6.04
N LEU A 310 -3.97 -0.97 -5.56
CA LEU A 310 -5.35 -1.17 -5.12
C LEU A 310 -5.60 -0.59 -3.72
N THR A 311 -4.57 -0.59 -2.86
CA THR A 311 -4.65 -0.09 -1.48
C THR A 311 -4.52 1.43 -1.38
N HIS A 312 -4.14 2.13 -2.44
CA HIS A 312 -3.89 3.57 -2.38
C HIS A 312 -5.20 4.35 -2.14
N VAL A 313 -5.28 5.05 -1.01
CA VAL A 313 -6.41 5.93 -0.67
C VAL A 313 -6.35 7.20 -1.51
N ARG A 314 -7.47 7.57 -2.13
CA ARG A 314 -7.58 8.81 -2.91
C ARG A 314 -7.63 9.99 -1.94
N ASP A 315 -6.48 10.59 -1.66
CA ASP A 315 -6.43 11.85 -0.89
C ASP A 315 -7.00 12.98 -1.76
N ALA A 316 -8.17 13.53 -1.42
CA ALA A 316 -8.71 14.68 -2.15
C ALA A 316 -7.92 15.94 -1.77
N GLY A 317 -6.84 16.23 -2.50
CA GLY A 317 -6.00 17.42 -2.28
C GLY A 317 -5.52 18.05 -3.57
N LEU A 318 -5.15 19.34 -3.51
CA LEU A 318 -4.60 20.15 -4.61
C LEU A 318 -3.48 19.46 -5.40
N ARG A 319 -2.70 18.60 -4.73
CA ARG A 319 -1.62 17.81 -5.35
C ARG A 319 -2.15 16.79 -6.36
N ASN A 320 -3.28 16.16 -6.09
CA ASN A 320 -3.86 15.15 -6.98
C ASN A 320 -4.47 15.77 -8.24
N GLU A 321 -4.96 17.02 -8.17
CA GLU A 321 -5.38 17.77 -9.35
C GLU A 321 -4.19 18.18 -10.23
N LEU A 322 -3.08 18.59 -9.61
CA LEU A 322 -1.83 18.88 -10.32
C LEU A 322 -1.25 17.64 -10.99
N ASP A 323 -1.21 16.52 -10.27
CA ASP A 323 -0.74 15.24 -10.80
C ASP A 323 -1.65 14.76 -11.94
N ALA A 324 -2.98 14.88 -11.81
CA ALA A 324 -3.92 14.51 -12.86
C ALA A 324 -3.75 15.38 -14.12
N ARG A 325 -3.62 16.71 -13.96
CA ARG A 325 -3.39 17.64 -15.08
C ARG A 325 -2.04 17.39 -15.77
N TRP A 326 -1.00 17.12 -14.99
CA TRP A 326 0.32 16.77 -15.51
C TRP A 326 0.26 15.50 -16.36
N MET A 327 -0.41 14.47 -15.85
CA MET A 327 -0.54 13.19 -16.56
C MET A 327 -1.37 13.32 -17.84
N GLU A 328 -2.43 14.12 -17.82
CA GLU A 328 -3.22 14.39 -19.02
C GLU A 328 -2.38 15.11 -20.10
N TRP A 329 -1.62 16.12 -19.71
CA TRP A 329 -0.70 16.79 -20.64
C TRP A 329 0.38 15.85 -21.17
N ARG A 330 0.90 14.97 -20.31
CA ARG A 330 1.88 13.96 -20.71
C ARG A 330 1.32 12.96 -21.72
N ARG A 331 0.06 12.54 -21.60
CA ARG A 331 -0.58 11.66 -22.60
C ARG A 331 -0.63 12.33 -23.97
N GLN A 332 -0.94 13.62 -24.00
CA GLN A 332 -1.07 14.39 -25.24
C GLN A 332 0.30 14.69 -25.88
N ALA A 333 1.32 15.00 -25.06
CA ALA A 333 2.65 15.40 -25.53
C ALA A 333 3.69 14.26 -25.57
N GLY A 334 3.37 13.07 -25.05
CA GLY A 334 4.23 11.88 -25.07
C GLY A 334 5.62 12.12 -24.45
N PRO A 335 6.72 11.69 -25.11
CA PRO A 335 8.08 11.88 -24.56
C PRO A 335 8.51 13.35 -24.50
N ALA A 336 7.86 14.25 -25.24
CA ALA A 336 8.16 15.68 -25.19
C ALA A 336 7.79 16.29 -23.84
N ALA A 337 6.77 15.76 -23.14
CA ALA A 337 6.42 16.21 -21.79
C ALA A 337 7.53 15.91 -20.77
N LEU A 338 8.18 14.74 -20.88
CA LEU A 338 9.34 14.41 -20.03
C LEU A 338 10.53 15.32 -20.36
N ALA A 339 10.83 15.55 -21.63
CA ALA A 339 11.89 16.47 -22.04
C ALA A 339 11.64 17.90 -21.51
N ALA A 340 10.39 18.37 -21.57
CA ALA A 340 9.99 19.67 -21.03
C ALA A 340 10.08 19.72 -19.49
N LYS A 341 9.69 18.63 -18.79
CA LYS A 341 9.84 18.49 -17.34
C LYS A 341 11.29 18.72 -16.92
N TYR A 342 12.20 17.95 -17.52
CA TYR A 342 13.62 18.01 -17.15
C TYR A 342 14.29 19.27 -17.70
N GLY A 343 13.83 19.82 -18.82
CA GLY A 343 14.20 21.16 -19.27
C GLY A 343 13.85 22.24 -18.23
N ALA A 344 12.67 22.16 -17.63
CA ALA A 344 12.27 23.05 -16.53
C ALA A 344 13.11 22.83 -15.28
N VAL A 345 13.46 21.58 -14.94
CA VAL A 345 14.41 21.26 -13.85
C VAL A 345 15.78 21.91 -14.09
N VAL A 346 16.33 21.81 -15.31
CA VAL A 346 17.59 22.47 -15.71
C VAL A 346 17.48 23.99 -15.56
N ALA A 347 16.38 24.59 -16.03
CA ALA A 347 16.15 26.02 -15.93
C ALA A 347 16.04 26.50 -14.47
N LEU A 348 15.34 25.75 -13.61
CA LEU A 348 15.20 26.05 -12.18
C LEU A 348 16.53 25.91 -11.43
N CYS A 349 17.33 24.90 -11.76
CA CYS A 349 18.69 24.76 -11.23
C CYS A 349 19.58 25.93 -11.64
N LEU A 350 19.52 26.35 -12.91
CA LEU A 350 20.24 27.54 -13.40
C LEU A 350 19.81 28.82 -12.68
N LEU A 351 18.50 29.02 -12.48
CA LEU A 351 17.96 30.15 -11.74
C LEU A 351 18.44 30.16 -10.28
N LEU A 352 18.46 29.00 -9.63
CA LEU A 352 18.95 28.86 -8.26
C LEU A 352 20.43 29.24 -8.14
N LEU A 353 21.27 28.74 -9.05
CA LEU A 353 22.70 29.08 -9.09
C LEU A 353 22.91 30.57 -9.39
N ALA A 354 22.19 31.14 -10.35
CA ALA A 354 22.24 32.57 -10.69
C ALA A 354 21.81 33.46 -9.51
N ALA A 355 20.77 33.06 -8.76
CA ALA A 355 20.32 33.75 -7.56
C ALA A 355 21.40 33.76 -6.49
N LEU A 356 22.07 32.62 -6.26
CA LEU A 356 23.22 32.50 -5.35
C LEU A 356 24.37 33.43 -5.74
N LYS A 357 24.72 33.50 -7.05
CA LYS A 357 25.77 34.41 -7.54
C LYS A 357 25.43 35.88 -7.29
N SER A 358 24.17 36.28 -7.50
CA SER A 358 23.74 37.68 -7.35
C SER A 358 23.87 38.20 -5.91
N GLY A 359 23.89 37.30 -4.93
CA GLY A 359 24.06 37.57 -3.49
C GLY A 359 25.44 38.09 -3.08
N LEU A 360 26.45 37.97 -3.95
CA LEU A 360 27.79 38.48 -3.67
C LEU A 360 27.88 40.00 -3.94
N PRO A 361 28.56 40.77 -3.07
CA PRO A 361 28.64 42.23 -3.19
C PRO A 361 29.29 42.68 -4.51
N LYS A 362 28.61 43.57 -5.23
CA LYS A 362 29.03 44.11 -6.54
C LYS A 362 30.29 44.98 -6.48
N ALA A 363 30.71 45.45 -5.31
CA ALA A 363 31.96 46.19 -5.12
C ALA A 363 33.23 45.34 -5.34
N ALA A 364 33.09 44.02 -5.48
CA ALA A 364 34.21 43.08 -5.65
C ALA A 364 34.46 42.65 -7.11
N LEU A 365 33.87 43.33 -8.10
CA LEU A 365 33.95 43.01 -9.54
C LEU A 365 34.58 44.15 -10.37
N GLY A 366 35.54 44.86 -9.79
CA GLY A 366 36.42 45.76 -10.53
C GLY A 366 37.53 45.01 -11.26
N THR A 367 37.59 45.21 -12.59
CA THR A 367 38.81 45.23 -13.43
C THR A 367 39.73 44.00 -13.53
N TYR A 368 39.29 42.79 -13.19
CA TYR A 368 39.95 41.57 -13.68
C TYR A 368 38.94 40.64 -14.37
N GLY A 369 38.84 40.79 -15.69
CA GLY A 369 38.35 39.78 -16.63
C GLY A 369 36.92 39.28 -16.42
N ARG A 370 36.01 39.79 -17.25
CA ARG A 370 34.67 39.24 -17.51
C ARG A 370 34.80 37.81 -18.05
N ALA A 371 35.05 36.82 -17.18
CA ALA A 371 35.16 35.43 -17.60
C ALA A 371 33.74 34.88 -17.87
N PRO A 372 33.42 34.47 -19.11
CA PRO A 372 32.14 33.81 -19.43
C PRO A 372 31.99 32.42 -18.78
N SER A 373 33.00 31.95 -18.04
CA SER A 373 33.14 30.60 -17.49
C SER A 373 32.12 30.20 -16.43
N TYR A 374 31.59 31.13 -15.64
CA TYR A 374 30.60 30.79 -14.60
C TYR A 374 29.31 30.23 -15.19
N TRP A 375 28.81 30.86 -16.27
CA TRP A 375 27.56 30.42 -16.89
C TRP A 375 27.73 29.09 -17.62
N LEU A 376 28.91 28.83 -18.17
CA LEU A 376 29.24 27.57 -18.81
C LEU A 376 29.31 26.41 -17.79
N GLY A 377 29.96 26.63 -16.63
CA GLY A 377 29.98 25.65 -15.53
C GLY A 377 28.61 25.43 -14.89
N ALA A 378 27.85 26.50 -14.65
CA ALA A 378 26.48 26.40 -14.12
C ALA A 378 25.54 25.67 -15.09
N PHE A 379 25.69 25.89 -16.40
CA PHE A 379 24.96 25.17 -17.44
C PHE A 379 25.34 23.69 -17.50
N ALA A 380 26.64 23.36 -17.50
CA ALA A 380 27.11 21.98 -17.50
C ALA A 380 26.59 21.19 -16.28
N VAL A 381 26.60 21.78 -15.09
CA VAL A 381 26.06 21.15 -13.86
C VAL A 381 24.54 20.98 -13.96
N SER A 382 23.82 22.01 -14.40
CA SER A 382 22.36 21.95 -14.48
C SER A 382 21.91 20.91 -15.50
N VAL A 383 22.58 20.84 -16.66
CA VAL A 383 22.36 19.81 -17.68
C VAL A 383 22.75 18.43 -17.15
N GLY A 384 23.86 18.29 -16.43
CA GLY A 384 24.27 17.01 -15.83
C GLY A 384 23.25 16.48 -14.82
N VAL A 385 22.71 17.36 -13.96
CA VAL A 385 21.64 17.01 -13.01
C VAL A 385 20.35 16.66 -13.76
N GLY A 386 19.95 17.47 -14.74
CA GLY A 386 18.76 17.19 -15.57
C GLY A 386 18.87 15.87 -16.33
N LEU A 387 20.03 15.57 -16.91
CA LEU A 387 20.31 14.33 -17.62
C LEU A 387 20.31 13.12 -16.68
N LEU A 388 20.88 13.24 -15.48
CA LEU A 388 20.83 12.19 -14.46
C LEU A 388 19.37 11.82 -14.13
N PHE A 389 18.53 12.81 -13.84
CA PHE A 389 17.12 12.59 -13.55
C PHE A 389 16.33 12.03 -14.76
N PHE A 390 16.65 12.49 -15.98
CA PHE A 390 16.05 11.97 -17.21
C PHE A 390 16.40 10.49 -17.45
N LEU A 391 17.67 10.11 -17.28
CA LEU A 391 18.14 8.73 -17.43
C LEU A 391 17.49 7.81 -16.38
N ILE A 392 17.24 8.30 -15.18
CA ILE A 392 16.54 7.54 -14.12
C ILE A 392 15.08 7.28 -14.50
N ALA A 393 14.38 8.25 -15.08
CA ALA A 393 13.01 8.03 -15.56
C ALA A 393 12.93 7.01 -16.71
N LEU A 394 13.99 6.90 -17.52
CA LEU A 394 14.10 5.91 -18.59
C LEU A 394 14.55 4.52 -18.10
N ALA A 395 15.25 4.41 -16.96
CA ALA A 395 15.80 3.14 -16.47
C ALA A 395 14.67 2.13 -16.11
N PRO A 396 14.63 0.92 -16.71
CA PRO A 396 13.57 -0.05 -16.42
C PRO A 396 13.53 -0.36 -14.93
N SER A 397 12.32 -0.48 -14.37
CA SER A 397 12.16 -0.92 -12.99
C SER A 397 12.87 -2.26 -12.87
N ALA A 398 13.97 -2.33 -12.12
CA ALA A 398 14.51 -3.63 -11.77
C ALA A 398 13.34 -4.41 -11.13
N PRO A 399 13.04 -5.64 -11.60
CA PRO A 399 12.09 -6.48 -10.88
C PRO A 399 12.58 -6.51 -9.44
N GLN A 400 11.70 -6.17 -8.49
CA GLN A 400 12.01 -6.33 -7.08
C GLN A 400 12.44 -7.78 -6.93
N ALA A 401 13.75 -8.00 -6.80
CA ALA A 401 14.30 -9.33 -6.66
C ALA A 401 13.58 -9.94 -5.47
N GLY A 402 12.77 -10.97 -5.75
CA GLY A 402 12.08 -11.73 -4.74
C GLY A 402 13.09 -12.08 -3.66
N LYS A 403 12.75 -11.74 -2.41
CA LYS A 403 13.51 -12.22 -1.26
C LYS A 403 13.70 -13.72 -1.44
N ALA A 404 14.95 -14.13 -1.59
CA ALA A 404 15.31 -15.53 -1.53
C ALA A 404 14.73 -16.14 -0.24
N PRO A 405 14.23 -17.39 -0.27
CA PRO A 405 13.71 -18.04 0.93
C PRO A 405 14.89 -18.24 1.89
N ALA A 406 14.82 -17.63 3.07
CA ALA A 406 15.73 -17.95 4.15
C ALA A 406 15.31 -19.30 4.76
N PRO A 407 16.27 -20.16 5.15
CA PRO A 407 16.02 -21.55 5.50
C PRO A 407 15.23 -21.67 6.81
N GLU A 408 14.40 -22.71 6.88
CA GLU A 408 13.69 -23.15 8.07
C GLU A 408 14.66 -23.36 9.24
N GLY A 409 14.37 -22.70 10.36
CA GLY A 409 15.10 -22.85 11.62
C GLY A 409 14.21 -22.44 12.80
N LEU A 410 13.80 -23.44 13.57
CA LEU A 410 12.91 -23.37 14.74
C LEU A 410 13.37 -22.37 15.81
N THR A 411 12.46 -21.48 16.26
CA THR A 411 12.38 -21.02 17.66
C THR A 411 10.94 -20.54 17.98
N PRO A 412 10.32 -21.00 19.09
CA PRO A 412 9.01 -20.52 19.53
C PRO A 412 9.12 -19.39 20.56
N GLY A 413 8.21 -18.41 20.48
CA GLY A 413 7.75 -17.62 21.62
C GLY A 413 8.47 -16.31 21.94
N ILE A 414 8.17 -15.23 21.20
CA ILE A 414 8.14 -13.84 21.72
C ILE A 414 7.00 -13.09 21.00
N PRO A 415 6.11 -12.34 21.69
CA PRO A 415 5.08 -11.54 21.04
C PRO A 415 5.75 -10.41 20.23
N ARG A 416 5.53 -10.42 18.92
CA ARG A 416 5.95 -9.35 18.02
C ARG A 416 4.99 -8.17 18.24
N PRO A 417 5.45 -6.98 18.71
CA PRO A 417 4.60 -5.81 18.69
C PRO A 417 4.22 -5.53 17.23
N ALA A 418 2.95 -5.21 17.01
CA ALA A 418 2.39 -4.86 15.72
C ALA A 418 3.18 -3.70 15.10
N ALA A 419 4.21 -4.05 14.33
CA ALA A 419 4.82 -3.15 13.39
C ALA A 419 3.78 -2.95 12.29
N ALA A 420 2.98 -1.90 12.46
CA ALA A 420 2.23 -1.29 11.38
C ALA A 420 3.15 -1.25 10.17
N ALA A 421 2.73 -1.92 9.11
CA ALA A 421 3.40 -1.91 7.83
C ALA A 421 3.42 -0.47 7.34
N ALA A 422 4.49 0.26 7.68
CA ALA A 422 4.90 1.43 6.95
C ALA A 422 5.25 0.93 5.55
N ALA A 423 4.23 0.92 4.68
CA ALA A 423 4.38 0.85 3.25
C ALA A 423 5.32 1.99 2.87
N SER A 424 6.61 1.67 2.76
CA SER A 424 7.59 2.53 2.12
C SER A 424 7.30 2.51 0.63
N GLY A 425 6.17 3.11 0.25
CA GLY A 425 6.13 3.79 -1.03
C GLY A 425 7.27 4.79 -0.99
N SER A 426 8.23 4.66 -1.90
CA SER A 426 9.30 5.64 -2.06
C SER A 426 8.63 6.98 -2.37
N SER A 427 8.33 7.74 -1.32
CA SER A 427 7.76 9.06 -1.45
C SER A 427 8.80 9.88 -2.20
N VAL A 428 8.41 10.45 -3.33
CA VAL A 428 9.32 11.24 -4.19
C VAL A 428 9.78 12.53 -3.48
N ALA A 429 9.02 12.96 -2.46
CA ALA A 429 9.27 14.16 -1.67
C ALA A 429 10.63 14.17 -0.92
N PRO A 430 11.02 13.13 -0.14
CA PRO A 430 12.35 13.09 0.49
C PRO A 430 13.50 13.11 -0.52
N ILE A 431 13.35 12.47 -1.69
CA ILE A 431 14.38 12.49 -2.75
C ILE A 431 14.61 13.93 -3.24
N ALA A 432 13.53 14.67 -3.50
CA ALA A 432 13.60 16.05 -3.96
C ALA A 432 14.27 16.99 -2.94
N ILE A 433 13.91 16.86 -1.65
CA ILE A 433 14.50 17.67 -0.57
C ILE A 433 16.01 17.42 -0.46
N ILE A 434 16.41 16.15 -0.54
CA ILE A 434 17.82 15.75 -0.45
C ILE A 434 18.61 16.27 -1.66
N ALA A 435 18.05 16.18 -2.87
CA ALA A 435 18.69 16.71 -4.08
C ALA A 435 18.94 18.22 -3.97
N VAL A 436 17.97 18.98 -3.46
CA VAL A 436 18.13 20.42 -3.19
C VAL A 436 19.22 20.68 -2.16
N ALA A 437 19.25 19.91 -1.06
CA ALA A 437 20.27 20.07 -0.01
C ALA A 437 21.70 19.86 -0.55
N ILE A 438 21.89 18.85 -1.41
CA ILE A 438 23.16 18.58 -2.09
C ILE A 438 23.53 19.78 -2.98
N LEU A 439 22.60 20.29 -3.80
CA LEU A 439 22.87 21.42 -4.69
C LEU A 439 23.25 22.69 -3.92
N VAL A 440 22.58 22.97 -2.79
CA VAL A 440 22.89 24.12 -1.94
C VAL A 440 24.28 23.97 -1.32
N ALA A 441 24.61 22.80 -0.77
CA ALA A 441 25.93 22.55 -0.18
C ALA A 441 27.04 22.71 -1.21
N GLN A 442 26.87 22.15 -2.41
CA GLN A 442 27.82 22.27 -3.51
C GLN A 442 27.97 23.71 -4.01
N GLY A 443 26.87 24.48 -4.03
CA GLY A 443 26.89 25.92 -4.32
C GLY A 443 27.68 26.74 -3.30
N ILE A 444 27.64 26.35 -2.02
CA ILE A 444 28.44 26.99 -0.95
C ILE A 444 29.93 26.69 -1.15
N CYS A 445 30.30 25.43 -1.41
CA CYS A 445 31.69 25.05 -1.68
C CYS A 445 32.27 25.84 -2.86
N TRP A 446 31.50 25.99 -3.94
CA TRP A 446 31.89 26.82 -5.07
C TRP A 446 32.09 28.29 -4.70
N ALA A 447 31.19 28.87 -3.90
CA ALA A 447 31.30 30.26 -3.46
C ALA A 447 32.55 30.50 -2.61
N VAL A 448 32.94 29.53 -1.78
CA VAL A 448 34.18 29.57 -0.97
C VAL A 448 35.41 29.52 -1.87
N ALA A 449 35.46 28.59 -2.83
CA ALA A 449 36.57 28.49 -3.79
C ALA A 449 36.77 29.80 -4.56
N GLN A 450 35.67 30.43 -5.01
CA GLN A 450 35.73 31.73 -5.69
C GLN A 450 36.17 32.88 -4.79
N ARG A 451 35.79 32.88 -3.49
CA ARG A 451 36.25 33.90 -2.53
C ARG A 451 37.75 33.85 -2.36
N ARG A 452 38.30 32.65 -2.12
CA ARG A 452 39.75 32.44 -1.96
C ARG A 452 40.54 32.83 -3.20
N LEU A 453 40.05 32.44 -4.38
CA LEU A 453 40.65 32.86 -5.64
C LEU A 453 40.68 34.39 -5.79
N ARG A 454 39.61 35.09 -5.42
CA ARG A 454 39.56 36.56 -5.46
C ARG A 454 40.56 37.21 -4.50
N GLU A 455 40.64 36.71 -3.27
CA GLU A 455 41.58 37.23 -2.26
C GLU A 455 43.02 37.17 -2.76
N ILE A 456 43.42 36.09 -3.44
CA ILE A 456 44.79 35.92 -3.94
C ILE A 456 45.07 36.80 -5.16
N VAL A 457 44.13 36.88 -6.11
CA VAL A 457 44.31 37.64 -7.35
C VAL A 457 44.29 39.15 -7.11
N GLN A 458 43.36 39.62 -6.24
CA GLN A 458 43.13 41.04 -5.99
C GLN A 458 44.08 41.66 -4.96
N ASN A 459 44.91 40.86 -4.28
CA ASN A 459 45.85 41.39 -3.30
C ASN A 459 46.99 42.15 -4.02
N PRO A 460 47.13 43.46 -3.79
CA PRO A 460 48.14 44.29 -4.46
C PRO A 460 49.56 44.06 -3.92
N ASP A 461 49.70 43.50 -2.72
CA ASP A 461 50.98 43.34 -2.03
C ASP A 461 51.77 42.09 -2.45
N LEU A 462 51.18 41.26 -3.32
CA LEU A 462 51.78 40.00 -3.78
C LEU A 462 52.33 40.14 -5.19
N ASP A 463 53.63 39.85 -5.32
CA ASP A 463 54.29 39.70 -6.60
C ASP A 463 53.74 38.47 -7.37
N ARG A 464 53.88 38.44 -8.70
CA ARG A 464 53.30 37.39 -9.58
C ARG A 464 53.73 35.98 -9.18
N THR A 465 55.01 35.83 -8.84
CA THR A 465 55.60 34.58 -8.37
C THR A 465 54.98 34.12 -7.05
N MET A 466 54.68 35.06 -6.15
CA MET A 466 54.01 34.77 -4.88
C MET A 466 52.51 34.49 -5.06
N LYS A 467 51.83 35.13 -6.01
CA LYS A 467 50.44 34.82 -6.38
C LYS A 467 50.32 33.41 -6.95
N ALA A 468 51.23 33.01 -7.83
CA ALA A 468 51.27 31.64 -8.36
C ALA A 468 51.45 30.61 -7.24
N ARG A 469 52.40 30.86 -6.32
CA ARG A 469 52.66 29.98 -5.17
C ARG A 469 51.50 29.91 -4.17
N GLN A 470 50.80 31.01 -3.92
CA GLN A 470 49.58 31.01 -3.10
C GLN A 470 48.41 30.31 -3.78
N LEU A 471 48.31 30.40 -5.10
CA LEU A 471 47.28 29.72 -5.88
C LEU A 471 47.49 28.19 -5.88
N GLU A 472 48.74 27.73 -5.95
CA GLU A 472 49.11 26.32 -5.75
C GLU A 472 48.79 25.83 -4.33
N ASN A 473 49.09 26.64 -3.31
CA ASN A 473 48.74 26.30 -1.93
C ASN A 473 47.21 26.26 -1.70
N SER A 474 46.44 26.96 -2.55
CA SER A 474 44.98 27.04 -2.46
C SER A 474 44.26 26.04 -3.36
N ASP A 475 44.98 25.13 -4.05
CA ASP A 475 44.39 24.12 -4.95
C ASP A 475 43.36 23.24 -4.20
N ILE A 476 43.59 23.00 -2.90
CA ILE A 476 42.69 22.24 -2.02
C ILE A 476 41.27 22.83 -1.92
N PHE A 477 41.11 24.15 -2.06
CA PHE A 477 39.79 24.79 -2.01
C PHE A 477 38.98 24.54 -3.29
N PHE A 478 39.64 24.22 -4.41
CA PHE A 478 38.97 23.87 -5.66
C PHE A 478 38.47 22.41 -5.67
N ASP A 479 39.02 21.56 -4.80
CA ASP A 479 38.56 20.18 -4.56
C ASP A 479 37.50 20.10 -3.46
N LEU A 480 37.14 21.22 -2.84
CA LEU A 480 36.12 21.28 -1.78
C LEU A 480 34.74 20.71 -2.20
N PRO A 481 34.23 20.95 -3.43
CA PRO A 481 33.00 20.30 -3.91
C PRO A 481 33.09 18.76 -3.95
N LEU A 482 34.27 18.23 -4.31
CA LEU A 482 34.54 16.79 -4.35
C LEU A 482 34.54 16.19 -2.95
N TYR A 483 35.23 16.83 -1.99
CA TYR A 483 35.25 16.38 -0.59
C TYR A 483 33.87 16.47 0.06
N CYS A 484 33.08 17.51 -0.25
CA CYS A 484 31.70 17.63 0.21
C CYS A 484 30.82 16.49 -0.34
N GLY A 485 30.97 16.15 -1.62
CA GLY A 485 30.24 15.03 -2.23
C GLY A 485 30.58 13.68 -1.58
N LEU A 486 31.86 13.46 -1.26
CA LEU A 486 32.32 12.25 -0.59
C LEU A 486 31.81 12.18 0.87
N ALA A 487 31.80 13.28 1.60
CA ALA A 487 31.25 13.34 2.96
C ALA A 487 29.75 12.97 2.99
N PHE A 488 28.97 13.48 2.04
CA PHE A 488 27.55 13.12 1.90
C PHE A 488 27.35 11.65 1.51
N THR A 489 28.30 11.06 0.77
CA THR A 489 28.30 9.63 0.41
C THR A 489 28.51 8.76 1.66
N ILE A 490 29.48 9.11 2.51
CA ILE A 490 29.71 8.42 3.79
C ILE A 490 28.49 8.54 4.71
N LEU A 491 27.95 9.76 4.84
CA LEU A 491 26.73 10.00 5.61
C LEU A 491 25.57 9.14 5.11
N SER A 492 25.42 9.02 3.79
CA SER A 492 24.41 8.17 3.16
C SER A 492 24.57 6.70 3.55
N PHE A 493 25.80 6.15 3.50
CA PHE A 493 26.07 4.78 3.91
C PHE A 493 25.79 4.53 5.40
N ILE A 494 26.07 5.50 6.26
CA ILE A 494 25.71 5.43 7.68
C ILE A 494 24.19 5.37 7.83
N LEU A 495 23.43 6.23 7.13
CA LEU A 495 21.97 6.21 7.21
C LEU A 495 21.34 4.93 6.62
N ILE A 496 21.90 4.36 5.53
CA ILE A 496 21.48 3.04 5.00
C ILE A 496 21.61 1.99 6.11
N THR A 497 22.77 1.96 6.77
CA THR A 497 23.13 0.89 7.72
C THR A 497 22.36 1.04 9.04
N THR A 498 22.16 2.26 9.52
CA THR A 498 21.51 2.55 10.82
C THR A 498 19.99 2.61 10.73
N PHE A 499 19.43 3.19 9.67
CA PHE A 499 17.99 3.49 9.59
C PHE A 499 17.22 2.71 8.50
N ARG A 500 17.91 1.83 7.74
CA ARG A 500 17.30 1.00 6.67
C ARG A 500 16.42 1.80 5.68
N LEU A 501 16.85 3.01 5.34
CA LEU A 501 16.17 3.83 4.34
C LEU A 501 16.65 3.44 2.93
N ASP A 502 15.73 3.12 2.00
CA ASP A 502 16.12 2.75 0.63
C ASP A 502 16.58 3.96 -0.21
N VAL A 503 16.15 5.18 0.15
CA VAL A 503 16.44 6.44 -0.55
C VAL A 503 17.93 6.84 -0.47
N THR A 504 18.67 6.34 0.52
CA THR A 504 20.02 6.81 0.83
C THR A 504 21.10 6.24 -0.10
N ARG A 505 20.83 5.14 -0.83
CA ARG A 505 21.75 4.67 -1.90
C ARG A 505 21.83 5.66 -3.06
N PHE A 506 20.69 6.24 -3.44
CA PHE A 506 20.62 7.26 -4.49
C PHE A 506 21.35 8.55 -4.11
N MET A 507 21.22 8.95 -2.83
CA MET A 507 21.90 10.11 -2.25
C MET A 507 23.42 9.99 -2.36
N ALA A 508 23.95 8.78 -2.13
CA ALA A 508 25.37 8.49 -2.20
C ALA A 508 25.93 8.78 -3.60
N TYR A 509 25.40 8.13 -4.65
CA TYR A 509 25.93 8.24 -6.01
C TYR A 509 25.73 9.63 -6.63
N SER A 510 24.59 10.27 -6.37
CA SER A 510 24.26 11.57 -6.97
C SER A 510 25.12 12.70 -6.40
N SER A 511 25.41 12.67 -5.10
CA SER A 511 26.20 13.72 -4.44
C SER A 511 27.66 13.73 -4.91
N THR A 512 28.27 12.55 -5.05
CA THR A 512 29.65 12.43 -5.53
C THR A 512 29.76 12.84 -7.00
N LEU A 513 28.81 12.43 -7.85
CA LEU A 513 28.81 12.82 -9.26
C LEU A 513 28.73 14.34 -9.43
N VAL A 514 27.82 15.01 -8.70
CA VAL A 514 27.71 16.47 -8.73
C VAL A 514 28.99 17.14 -8.21
N GLY A 515 29.58 16.62 -7.12
CA GLY A 515 30.84 17.12 -6.58
C GLY A 515 32.01 17.02 -7.56
N ILE A 516 32.14 15.90 -8.27
CA ILE A 516 33.17 15.69 -9.30
C ILE A 516 33.01 16.70 -10.43
N ILE A 517 31.81 16.81 -11.02
CA ILE A 517 31.54 17.73 -12.12
C ILE A 517 31.86 19.16 -11.71
N MET A 518 31.54 19.54 -10.47
CA MET A 518 31.74 20.89 -9.98
C MET A 518 33.23 21.21 -9.71
N ALA A 519 33.99 20.28 -9.15
CA ALA A 519 35.44 20.42 -8.98
C ALA A 519 36.18 20.50 -10.32
N VAL A 520 35.81 19.64 -11.29
CA VAL A 520 36.37 19.67 -12.65
C VAL A 520 36.05 21.00 -13.34
N SER A 521 34.82 21.50 -13.19
CA SER A 521 34.41 22.79 -13.75
C SER A 521 35.21 23.95 -13.16
N LEU A 522 35.49 23.95 -11.85
CA LEU A 522 36.36 24.96 -11.22
C LEU A 522 37.77 24.93 -11.81
N ARG A 523 38.34 23.74 -11.97
CA ARG A 523 39.72 23.57 -12.46
C ARG A 523 39.87 24.00 -13.91
N ILE A 524 39.02 23.51 -14.80
CA ILE A 524 39.13 23.76 -16.23
C ILE A 524 38.77 25.20 -16.58
N PHE A 525 37.67 25.72 -16.04
CA PHE A 525 37.14 27.01 -16.49
C PHE A 525 37.56 28.21 -15.64
N LEU A 526 38.07 27.98 -14.42
CA LEU A 526 38.45 29.05 -13.51
C LEU A 526 39.95 29.04 -13.21
N LEU A 527 40.49 27.90 -12.78
CA LEU A 527 41.89 27.80 -12.35
C LEU A 527 42.87 27.82 -13.53
N HIS A 528 42.62 26.99 -14.54
CA HIS A 528 43.49 26.84 -15.72
C HIS A 528 43.76 28.17 -16.47
N PRO A 529 42.75 28.97 -16.86
CA PRO A 529 43.01 30.22 -17.59
C PRO A 529 43.73 31.28 -16.74
N ILE A 530 43.61 31.22 -15.41
CA ILE A 530 44.30 32.15 -14.50
C ILE A 530 45.76 31.73 -14.32
N LYS A 531 46.03 30.44 -14.14
CA LYS A 531 47.40 29.89 -14.11
C LYS A 531 48.13 30.19 -15.42
N GLU A 532 47.48 29.99 -16.56
CA GLU A 532 48.05 30.30 -17.88
C GLU A 532 48.42 31.79 -18.01
N ARG A 533 47.51 32.71 -17.66
CA ARG A 533 47.78 34.16 -17.74
C ARG A 533 48.92 34.63 -16.82
N LEU A 534 49.06 34.04 -15.63
CA LEU A 534 50.14 34.34 -14.70
C LEU A 534 51.51 33.87 -15.23
N ILE A 535 51.53 32.86 -16.09
CA ILE A 535 52.74 32.28 -16.68
C ILE A 535 53.09 32.96 -18.02
N THR A 536 52.11 33.36 -18.82
CA THR A 536 52.32 33.85 -20.21
C THR A 536 52.53 35.36 -20.32
N GLN A 537 52.09 36.20 -19.37
CA GLN A 537 52.41 37.63 -19.40
C GLN A 537 53.88 37.87 -18.98
N LYS A 538 54.74 38.07 -19.98
CA LYS A 538 56.10 38.62 -19.84
C LYS A 538 55.99 40.13 -19.56
N ASP A 539 56.84 40.65 -18.68
CA ASP A 539 56.82 42.02 -18.14
C ASP A 539 56.65 43.13 -19.19
#